data_AF-A0A9W3SJ79-F1
#
_entry.id   AF-A0A9W3SJ79-F1
#
_cell.length_a   1.000
_cell.length_b   1.000
_cell.length_c   1.000
_cell.angle_alpha   90.00
_cell.angle_beta   90.00
_cell.angle_gamma   90.00
#
_symmetry.space_group_name_H-M   'P 1'
#
loop_
_entity.id
_entity.type
_entity.pdbx_description
1 polymer ?
#
loop_
_entity_poly.entity_id
_entity_poly.type
_entity_poly.pdbx_seq_one_letter_code
_entity_poly.pdbx_strand_id
1 'polypeptide(L)'
;MSQVISLQRLQRPLNSSDAVNKLNIPPSTLRTYTAHFRRLGHAFEKKNGRILYSTRDVELFTKMMELHAQGFGTIPECVYNVVNSSNNSEDTMDNVDNQNKQIKQPQDTSSPIDTVDEIARIRQEMEELRKYVDESIKKRDKLLLQTLREVLESKQKKKKKWWQFWK
;
A
#
# COMPACT_ATOMS: atom_id res chain seq x y z
N MET A 1 -6.87 -47.23 20.11
CA MET A 1 -6.77 -46.03 19.24
C MET A 1 -5.90 -45.01 19.95
N SER A 2 -4.59 -44.98 19.65
CA SER A 2 -3.67 -44.01 20.28
C SER A 2 -3.85 -42.65 19.64
N GLN A 3 -4.25 -41.65 20.43
CA GLN A 3 -4.23 -40.27 20.00
C GLN A 3 -2.77 -39.80 19.99
N VAL A 4 -2.24 -39.56 18.79
CA VAL A 4 -0.90 -38.99 18.61
C VAL A 4 -1.04 -37.48 18.85
N ILE A 5 -0.64 -37.03 20.04
CA ILE A 5 -0.53 -35.60 20.34
C ILE A 5 0.70 -35.09 19.57
N SER A 6 0.48 -34.38 18.48
CA SER A 6 1.53 -33.65 17.77
C SER A 6 2.01 -32.50 18.64
N LEU A 7 3.08 -32.73 19.39
CA LEU A 7 3.80 -31.65 20.09
C LEU A 7 4.40 -30.71 19.05
N GLN A 8 3.67 -29.65 18.71
CA GLN A 8 4.17 -28.55 17.89
C GLN A 8 5.38 -27.96 18.61
N ARG A 9 6.59 -28.22 18.09
CA ARG A 9 7.83 -27.68 18.67
C ARG A 9 7.68 -26.16 18.76
N LEU A 10 7.79 -25.63 19.98
CA LEU A 10 7.80 -24.20 20.23
C LEU A 10 8.95 -23.59 19.41
N GLN A 11 8.62 -22.91 18.32
CA GLN A 11 9.64 -22.38 17.43
C GLN A 11 10.37 -21.25 18.14
N ARG A 12 11.70 -21.36 18.18
CA ARG A 12 12.54 -20.36 18.84
C ARG A 12 12.40 -19.03 18.06
N PRO A 13 12.12 -17.92 18.75
CA PRO A 13 12.10 -16.63 18.10
C PRO A 13 13.48 -16.29 17.53
N LEU A 14 13.50 -15.72 16.32
CA LEU A 14 14.69 -15.36 15.57
C LEU A 14 15.20 -13.98 15.97
N ASN A 15 16.52 -13.84 16.04
CA ASN A 15 17.15 -12.53 16.20
C ASN A 15 17.13 -11.75 14.88
N SER A 16 17.41 -10.45 14.94
CA SER A 16 17.48 -9.61 13.74
C SER A 16 18.49 -10.10 12.71
N SER A 17 19.64 -10.63 13.15
CA SER A 17 20.64 -11.21 12.22
C SER A 17 20.10 -12.45 11.51
N ASP A 18 19.41 -13.32 12.25
CA ASP A 18 18.87 -14.55 11.69
C ASP A 18 17.72 -14.26 10.72
N ALA A 19 16.88 -13.26 11.03
CA ALA A 19 15.80 -12.80 10.15
C ALA A 19 16.34 -12.19 8.84
N VAL A 20 17.42 -11.39 8.91
CA VAL A 20 18.14 -10.86 7.74
C VAL A 20 18.65 -11.99 6.86
N ASN A 21 19.32 -12.98 7.45
CA ASN A 21 19.86 -14.12 6.72
C ASN A 21 18.75 -14.97 6.07
N LYS A 22 17.63 -15.17 6.78
CA LYS A 22 16.51 -15.97 6.29
C LYS A 22 15.72 -15.29 5.17
N LEU A 23 15.57 -13.97 5.22
CA LEU A 23 14.88 -13.18 4.19
C LEU A 23 15.80 -12.73 3.05
N ASN A 24 17.11 -12.90 3.20
CA ASN A 24 18.13 -12.44 2.25
C ASN A 24 18.00 -10.93 1.93
N ILE A 25 17.79 -10.11 2.96
CA ILE A 25 17.64 -8.64 2.83
C ILE A 25 18.65 -7.89 3.70
N PRO A 26 19.03 -6.64 3.34
CA PRO A 26 19.86 -5.81 4.20
C PRO A 26 19.21 -5.51 5.57
N PRO A 27 20.00 -5.37 6.65
CA PRO A 27 19.47 -5.02 7.99
C PRO A 27 18.70 -3.70 8.03
N SER A 28 19.06 -2.73 7.18
CA SER A 28 18.34 -1.47 7.02
C SER A 28 16.92 -1.68 6.49
N THR A 29 16.78 -2.52 5.45
CA THR A 29 15.48 -2.88 4.85
C THR A 29 14.59 -3.58 5.86
N LEU A 30 15.13 -4.54 6.64
CA LEU A 30 14.37 -5.21 7.69
C LEU A 30 13.80 -4.21 8.71
N ARG A 31 14.59 -3.21 9.13
CA ARG A 31 14.13 -2.15 10.05
C ARG A 31 13.01 -1.32 9.44
N THR A 32 13.13 -0.96 8.17
CA THR A 32 12.10 -0.20 7.44
C THR A 32 10.80 -0.99 7.35
N TYR A 33 10.86 -2.27 6.95
CA TYR A 33 9.68 -3.11 6.87
C TYR A 33 9.03 -3.28 8.25
N THR A 34 9.83 -3.56 9.28
CA THR A 34 9.37 -3.63 10.67
C THR A 34 8.64 -2.36 11.11
N ALA A 35 9.09 -1.18 10.67
CA ALA A 35 8.41 0.08 10.95
C ALA A 35 7.05 0.17 10.23
N HIS A 36 6.93 -0.29 8.98
CA HIS A 36 5.66 -0.33 8.25
C HIS A 36 4.64 -1.26 8.92
N PHE A 37 5.07 -2.47 9.28
CA PHE A 37 4.22 -3.42 10.01
C PHE A 37 3.74 -2.85 11.35
N ARG A 38 4.63 -2.18 12.10
CA ARG A 38 4.25 -1.54 13.37
C ARG A 38 3.23 -0.42 13.19
N ARG A 39 3.35 0.40 12.13
CA ARG A 39 2.38 1.47 11.83
C ARG A 39 0.99 0.94 11.54
N LEU A 40 0.90 -0.28 11.01
CA LEU A 40 -0.35 -0.96 10.69
C LEU A 40 -0.87 -1.85 11.83
N GLY A 41 -0.27 -1.75 13.02
CA GLY A 41 -0.75 -2.44 14.23
C GLY A 41 -0.12 -3.80 14.51
N HIS A 42 0.82 -4.28 13.68
CA HIS A 42 1.52 -5.54 13.97
C HIS A 42 2.56 -5.35 15.07
N ALA A 43 2.38 -6.05 16.19
CA ALA A 43 3.25 -5.96 17.35
C ALA A 43 4.34 -7.04 17.30
N PHE A 44 5.60 -6.61 17.37
CA PHE A 44 6.74 -7.53 17.47
C PHE A 44 7.16 -7.71 18.94
N GLU A 45 7.58 -8.92 19.29
CA GLU A 45 8.10 -9.22 20.62
C GLU A 45 9.43 -8.50 20.86
N LYS A 46 9.63 -8.01 22.08
CA LYS A 46 10.86 -7.34 22.48
C LYS A 46 11.46 -8.01 23.71
N LYS A 47 12.74 -8.36 23.64
CA LYS A 47 13.52 -8.84 24.79
C LYS A 47 14.74 -7.96 24.94
N ASN A 48 14.92 -7.37 26.13
CA ASN A 48 16.04 -6.47 26.45
C ASN A 48 16.21 -5.34 25.42
N GLY A 49 15.09 -4.75 24.97
CA GLY A 49 15.09 -3.66 23.98
C GLY A 49 15.37 -4.08 22.53
N ARG A 50 15.65 -5.37 22.26
CA ARG A 50 15.85 -5.91 20.91
C ARG A 50 14.59 -6.60 20.42
N ILE A 51 14.29 -6.44 19.13
CA ILE A 51 13.15 -7.07 18.48
C ILE A 51 13.49 -8.53 18.18
N LEU A 52 12.58 -9.42 18.57
CA LEU A 52 12.58 -10.84 18.24
C LEU A 52 11.47 -11.09 17.22
N TYR A 53 11.83 -11.82 16.18
CA TYR A 53 10.91 -12.15 15.10
C TYR A 53 10.42 -13.57 15.27
N SER A 54 9.10 -13.75 15.33
CA SER A 54 8.50 -15.08 15.22
C SER A 54 8.69 -15.62 13.81
N THR A 55 8.53 -16.92 13.64
CA THR A 55 8.45 -17.53 12.30
C THR A 55 7.27 -16.99 11.50
N ARG A 56 6.15 -16.70 12.17
CA ARG A 56 5.02 -15.98 11.56
C ARG A 56 5.44 -14.62 11.02
N ASP A 57 6.26 -13.86 11.74
CA ASP A 57 6.74 -12.55 11.28
C ASP A 57 7.57 -12.69 10.00
N VAL A 58 8.44 -13.70 9.95
CA VAL A 58 9.25 -13.99 8.75
C VAL A 58 8.35 -14.34 7.57
N GLU A 59 7.32 -15.15 7.77
CA GLU A 59 6.35 -15.49 6.72
C GLU A 59 5.57 -14.27 6.23
N LEU A 60 5.20 -13.35 7.13
CA LEU A 60 4.55 -12.08 6.76
C LEU A 60 5.48 -11.23 5.88
N PHE A 61 6.77 -11.15 6.21
CA PHE A 61 7.75 -10.45 5.37
C PHE A 61 7.91 -11.10 4.00
N THR A 62 7.97 -12.43 3.93
CA THR A 62 8.06 -13.16 2.66
C THR A 62 6.84 -12.88 1.78
N LYS A 63 5.62 -13.02 2.33
CA LYS A 63 4.38 -12.72 1.59
C LYS A 63 4.33 -11.28 1.10
N MET A 64 4.77 -10.33 1.92
CA MET A 64 4.83 -8.92 1.54
C MET A 64 5.81 -8.69 0.37
N MET A 65 6.98 -9.35 0.38
CA MET A 65 7.95 -9.28 -0.70
C MET A 65 7.41 -9.91 -2.00
N GLU A 66 6.70 -11.03 -1.91
CA GLU A 66 6.06 -11.69 -3.04
C GLU A 66 4.99 -10.80 -3.69
N LEU A 67 4.11 -10.19 -2.89
CA LEU A 67 3.09 -9.26 -3.41
C LEU A 67 3.72 -8.06 -4.10
N HIS A 68 4.79 -7.51 -3.54
CA HIS A 68 5.49 -6.40 -4.16
C HIS A 68 6.17 -6.82 -5.48
N ALA A 69 6.75 -8.04 -5.53
CA ALA A 69 7.32 -8.58 -6.76
C ALA A 69 6.26 -8.82 -7.86
N GLN A 70 5.03 -9.17 -7.47
CA GLN A 70 3.88 -9.33 -8.36
C GLN A 70 3.27 -8.00 -8.81
N GLY A 71 3.73 -6.85 -8.28
CA GLY A 71 3.27 -5.53 -8.71
C GLY A 71 2.00 -5.04 -8.02
N PHE A 72 1.65 -5.57 -6.83
CA PHE A 72 0.49 -5.13 -6.02
C PHE A 72 0.65 -3.73 -5.39
N GLY A 73 1.43 -2.85 -6.02
CA GLY A 73 1.62 -1.47 -5.59
C GLY A 73 2.82 -1.26 -4.66
N THR A 74 2.66 -0.33 -3.72
CA THR A 74 3.77 0.11 -2.86
C THR A 74 3.96 -0.81 -1.64
N ILE A 75 5.15 -0.80 -1.02
CA ILE A 75 5.43 -1.61 0.18
C ILE A 75 4.36 -1.43 1.29
N PRO A 76 3.92 -0.21 1.67
CA PRO A 76 2.87 -0.05 2.68
C PRO A 76 1.53 -0.72 2.34
N GLU A 77 1.15 -0.71 1.05
CA GLU A 77 -0.08 -1.33 0.55
C GLU A 77 0.02 -2.86 0.59
N CYS A 78 1.17 -3.40 0.21
CA CYS A 78 1.48 -4.82 0.36
C CYS A 78 1.43 -5.25 1.84
N VAL A 79 1.99 -4.46 2.76
CA VAL A 79 1.93 -4.75 4.20
C VAL A 79 0.48 -4.76 4.70
N TYR A 80 -0.33 -3.79 4.29
CA TYR A 80 -1.76 -3.74 4.66
C TYR A 80 -2.48 -5.02 4.22
N ASN A 81 -2.29 -5.45 2.97
CA ASN A 81 -2.91 -6.66 2.44
C ASN A 81 -2.50 -7.93 3.21
N VAL A 82 -1.23 -8.05 3.58
CA VAL A 82 -0.71 -9.20 4.32
C VAL A 82 -1.28 -9.26 5.75
N VAL A 83 -1.26 -8.14 6.47
CA VAL A 83 -1.78 -8.06 7.85
C VAL A 83 -3.30 -8.29 7.87
N ASN A 84 -4.03 -7.75 6.90
CA ASN A 84 -5.47 -7.96 6.82
C ASN A 84 -5.81 -9.41 6.45
N SER A 85 -4.99 -10.07 5.63
CA SER A 85 -5.19 -11.48 5.28
C SER A 85 -4.89 -12.43 6.43
N SER A 86 -3.91 -12.12 7.29
CA SER A 86 -3.58 -12.95 8.46
C SER A 86 -4.64 -12.90 9.58
N ASN A 87 -5.35 -11.78 9.71
CA ASN A 87 -6.43 -11.66 10.71
C ASN A 87 -7.71 -12.41 10.31
N ASN A 88 -7.87 -12.71 9.02
CA ASN A 88 -9.03 -13.43 8.49
C ASN A 88 -8.79 -14.95 8.39
N SER A 89 -7.58 -15.44 8.69
CA SER A 89 -7.18 -16.84 8.45
C SER A 89 -7.26 -17.77 9.67
N GLU A 90 -7.92 -17.36 10.76
CA GLU A 90 -8.20 -18.29 11.88
C GLU A 90 -9.46 -19.15 11.65
N ASP A 91 -10.19 -18.91 10.56
CA ASP A 91 -11.22 -19.83 10.05
C ASP A 91 -10.92 -20.19 8.60
N THR A 92 -10.86 -21.50 8.33
CA THR A 92 -10.81 -22.13 7.00
C THR A 92 -9.40 -22.31 6.40
N MET A 93 -8.76 -23.43 6.75
CA MET A 93 -7.94 -24.15 5.77
C MET A 93 -8.89 -24.72 4.71
N ASP A 94 -8.91 -24.15 3.51
CA ASP A 94 -8.69 -24.93 2.30
C ASP A 94 -8.43 -24.05 1.08
N ASN A 95 -7.60 -24.61 0.19
CA ASN A 95 -7.42 -24.28 -1.21
C ASN A 95 -6.51 -23.09 -1.60
N VAL A 96 -5.27 -23.45 -1.92
CA VAL A 96 -4.43 -22.73 -2.88
C VAL A 96 -4.96 -23.06 -4.28
N ASP A 97 -5.87 -22.24 -4.80
CA ASP A 97 -5.85 -21.76 -6.19
C ASP A 97 -6.90 -20.66 -6.35
N ASN A 98 -6.47 -19.38 -6.31
CA ASN A 98 -7.12 -18.27 -7.00
C ASN A 98 -6.46 -16.93 -6.65
N GLN A 99 -5.46 -16.55 -7.43
CA GLN A 99 -5.25 -15.13 -7.72
C GLN A 99 -6.23 -14.71 -8.81
N ASN A 100 -7.48 -14.44 -8.43
CA ASN A 100 -8.28 -13.40 -9.05
C ASN A 100 -9.43 -13.01 -8.11
N LYS A 101 -9.26 -11.95 -7.32
CA LYS A 101 -10.30 -11.48 -6.40
C LYS A 101 -11.25 -10.54 -7.13
N GLN A 102 -12.48 -11.02 -7.27
CA GLN A 102 -13.79 -10.37 -7.10
C GLN A 102 -14.69 -10.98 -8.19
N ILE A 103 -15.70 -11.76 -7.82
CA ILE A 103 -17.01 -11.19 -7.52
C ILE A 103 -17.76 -12.16 -6.61
N LYS A 104 -18.40 -11.59 -5.58
CA LYS A 104 -19.41 -12.25 -4.77
C LYS A 104 -20.48 -12.79 -5.70
N GLN A 105 -20.73 -14.09 -5.65
CA GLN A 105 -21.96 -14.67 -6.18
C GLN A 105 -23.01 -14.56 -5.06
N PRO A 106 -23.97 -13.61 -5.10
CA PRO A 106 -25.29 -13.96 -4.68
C PRO A 106 -25.85 -14.89 -5.75
N GLN A 107 -26.41 -16.01 -5.31
CA GLN A 107 -27.38 -16.71 -6.14
C GLN A 107 -28.47 -15.69 -6.46
N ASP A 108 -28.77 -15.47 -7.73
CA ASP A 108 -30.13 -15.31 -8.21
C ASP A 108 -30.15 -15.21 -9.74
N THR A 109 -31.16 -15.87 -10.28
CA THR A 109 -31.61 -15.88 -11.65
C THR A 109 -31.99 -14.47 -12.12
N SER A 110 -31.15 -13.79 -12.89
CA SER A 110 -31.63 -12.70 -13.76
C SER A 110 -30.79 -12.57 -15.04
N SER A 111 -31.45 -12.11 -16.08
CA SER A 111 -31.08 -12.27 -17.49
C SER A 111 -29.78 -11.56 -17.91
N PRO A 112 -29.12 -12.00 -19.01
CA PRO A 112 -27.91 -11.39 -19.59
C PRO A 112 -28.00 -9.91 -20.01
N ILE A 113 -29.18 -9.28 -19.90
CA ILE A 113 -29.45 -7.92 -20.38
C ILE A 113 -29.07 -6.87 -19.33
N ASP A 114 -29.22 -7.18 -18.04
CA ASP A 114 -28.99 -6.23 -16.94
C ASP A 114 -27.50 -5.89 -16.75
N THR A 115 -26.59 -6.77 -17.17
CA THR A 115 -25.14 -6.57 -16.99
C THR A 115 -24.55 -5.58 -18.00
N VAL A 116 -25.14 -5.47 -19.19
CA VAL A 116 -24.66 -4.56 -20.24
C VAL A 116 -25.00 -3.10 -19.90
N ASP A 117 -26.21 -2.88 -19.38
CA ASP A 117 -26.67 -1.57 -18.96
C ASP A 117 -25.88 -1.04 -17.76
N GLU A 118 -25.51 -1.92 -16.82
CA GLU A 118 -24.68 -1.54 -15.68
C GLU A 118 -23.25 -1.17 -16.12
N ILE A 119 -22.66 -1.92 -17.05
CA ILE A 119 -21.35 -1.59 -17.63
C ILE A 119 -21.41 -0.24 -18.37
N ALA A 120 -22.51 0.07 -19.05
CA ALA A 120 -22.69 1.35 -19.73
C ALA A 120 -22.75 2.52 -18.73
N ARG A 121 -23.47 2.37 -17.61
CA ARG A 121 -23.51 3.38 -16.53
C ARG A 121 -22.13 3.62 -15.93
N ILE A 122 -21.40 2.55 -15.60
CA ILE A 122 -20.04 2.66 -15.05
C ILE A 122 -19.11 3.41 -16.01
N ARG A 123 -19.20 3.15 -17.31
CA ARG A 123 -18.41 3.87 -18.33
C ARG A 123 -18.74 5.35 -18.36
N GLN A 124 -20.02 5.71 -18.26
CA GLN A 124 -20.46 7.09 -18.24
C GLN A 124 -19.94 7.83 -16.99
N GLU A 125 -20.06 7.23 -15.81
CA GLU A 125 -19.51 7.82 -14.58
C GLU A 125 -17.99 8.02 -14.65
N MET A 126 -17.27 7.07 -15.24
CA MET A 126 -15.82 7.18 -15.45
C MET A 126 -15.46 8.33 -16.40
N GLU A 127 -16.26 8.57 -17.42
CA GLU A 127 -16.05 9.68 -18.36
C GLU A 127 -16.34 11.04 -17.71
N GLU A 128 -17.38 11.14 -16.91
CA GLU A 128 -17.70 12.34 -16.12
C GLU A 128 -16.57 12.67 -15.13
N LEU A 129 -16.04 11.66 -14.43
CA LEU A 129 -14.90 11.82 -13.53
C LEU A 129 -13.64 12.30 -14.27
N ARG A 130 -13.34 11.72 -15.45
CA ARG A 130 -12.21 12.15 -16.28
C ARG A 130 -12.33 13.62 -16.67
N LYS A 131 -13.53 14.02 -17.10
CA LYS A 131 -13.80 15.42 -17.47
C LYS A 131 -13.61 16.36 -16.28
N TYR A 132 -14.11 16.00 -15.10
CA TYR A 132 -13.92 16.79 -13.89
C TYR A 132 -12.44 16.95 -13.51
N VAL A 133 -11.66 15.86 -13.59
CA VAL A 133 -10.22 15.89 -13.33
C VAL A 133 -9.51 16.82 -14.31
N ASP A 134 -9.79 16.70 -15.61
CA ASP A 134 -9.21 17.57 -16.63
C ASP A 134 -9.55 19.05 -16.41
N GLU A 135 -10.80 19.37 -16.07
CA GLU A 135 -11.19 20.74 -15.73
C GLU A 135 -10.48 21.24 -14.47
N SER A 136 -10.32 20.41 -13.45
CA SER A 136 -9.61 20.77 -12.22
C SER A 136 -8.13 21.05 -12.48
N ILE A 137 -7.49 20.27 -13.37
CA ILE A 137 -6.10 20.46 -13.79
C ILE A 137 -5.97 21.77 -14.56
N LYS A 138 -6.83 22.00 -15.56
CA LYS A 138 -6.83 23.25 -16.33
C LYS A 138 -7.02 24.49 -15.46
N LYS A 139 -7.90 24.43 -14.45
CA LYS A 139 -8.10 25.52 -13.48
C LYS A 139 -6.83 25.79 -12.67
N ARG A 140 -6.17 24.74 -12.17
CA ARG A 140 -4.92 24.84 -11.41
C ARG A 140 -3.81 25.44 -12.27
N ASP A 141 -3.62 24.96 -13.49
CA ASP A 141 -2.59 25.43 -14.40
C ASP A 141 -2.80 26.90 -14.77
N LYS A 142 -4.05 27.30 -15.03
CA LYS A 142 -4.39 28.71 -15.27
C LYS A 142 -4.03 29.60 -14.08
N LEU A 143 -4.34 29.15 -12.86
CA LEU A 143 -4.01 29.88 -11.64
C LEU A 143 -2.49 29.98 -11.42
N LEU A 144 -1.76 28.90 -11.67
CA LEU A 144 -0.29 28.89 -11.59
C LEU A 144 0.34 29.84 -12.60
N LEU A 145 -0.12 29.84 -13.84
CA LEU A 145 0.37 30.77 -14.88
C LEU A 145 0.06 32.22 -14.54
N GLN A 146 -1.13 32.50 -13.99
CA GLN A 146 -1.50 33.85 -13.57
C GLN A 146 -0.61 34.34 -12.41
N THR A 147 -0.46 33.54 -11.36
CA THR A 147 0.39 33.89 -10.22
C THR A 147 1.86 34.06 -10.62
N LEU A 148 2.37 33.21 -11.51
CA LEU A 148 3.72 33.35 -12.07
C LEU A 148 3.89 34.67 -12.83
N ARG A 149 2.90 35.06 -13.64
CA ARG A 149 2.92 36.34 -14.36
C ARG A 149 2.93 37.52 -13.38
N GLU A 150 2.06 37.52 -12.38
CA GLU A 150 1.99 38.57 -11.36
C GLU A 150 3.32 38.70 -10.59
N VAL A 151 3.94 37.58 -10.23
CA VAL A 151 5.26 37.56 -9.57
C VAL A 151 6.32 38.17 -10.49
N LEU A 152 6.35 37.81 -11.77
CA LEU A 152 7.31 38.36 -12.74
C LEU A 152 7.13 39.87 -12.94
N GLU A 153 5.89 40.34 -13.11
CA GLU A 153 5.57 41.76 -13.22
C GLU A 153 5.97 42.53 -11.95
N SER A 154 5.71 41.98 -10.76
CA SER A 154 6.11 42.59 -9.50
C SER A 154 7.64 42.71 -9.38
N LYS A 155 8.39 41.70 -9.86
CA LYS A 155 9.86 41.75 -9.91
C LYS A 155 10.36 42.77 -10.91
N GLN A 156 9.71 42.94 -12.06
CA GLN A 156 10.08 43.97 -13.04
C GLN A 156 9.83 45.39 -12.50
N LYS A 157 8.66 45.64 -11.89
CA LYS A 157 8.31 46.96 -11.31
C LYS A 157 9.22 47.37 -10.14
N LYS A 158 9.77 46.40 -9.40
CA LYS A 158 10.68 46.65 -8.26
C LYS A 158 12.15 46.89 -8.66
N LYS A 159 12.52 46.78 -9.94
CA LYS A 159 13.87 47.17 -10.42
C LYS A 159 14.01 48.69 -10.53
N LYS A 160 13.88 49.43 -9.41
CA LYS A 160 14.44 50.78 -9.36
C LYS A 160 15.96 50.66 -9.44
N LYS A 161 16.55 51.34 -10.42
CA LYS A 161 18.00 51.39 -10.58
C LYS A 161 18.57 52.02 -9.32
N TRP A 162 19.42 51.29 -8.60
CA TRP A 162 20.04 51.71 -7.35
C TRP A 162 20.73 53.08 -7.43
N TRP A 163 21.18 53.49 -8.62
CA TRP A 163 21.69 54.82 -8.93
C TRP A 163 20.67 55.99 -8.80
N GLN A 164 19.36 55.73 -8.82
CA GLN A 164 18.34 56.78 -8.65
C GLN A 164 18.13 57.21 -7.18
N PHE A 165 18.74 56.52 -6.22
CA PHE A 165 18.69 56.88 -4.80
C PHE A 165 19.79 57.86 -4.38
N TRP A 166 20.75 58.15 -5.26
CA TRP A 166 21.91 59.04 -5.00
C TRP A 166 21.84 60.34 -5.82
N LYS A 167 20.63 60.81 -6.13
CA LYS A 167 20.39 62.10 -6.79
C LYS A 167 19.50 62.95 -5.89
#